data_AF-A0AA35VCT9-F1
#
_entry.id   AF-A0AA35VCT9-F1
#
_cell.length_a   1.000
_cell.length_b   1.000
_cell.length_c   1.000
_cell.angle_alpha   90.00
_cell.angle_beta   90.00
_cell.angle_gamma   90.00
#
_symmetry.space_group_name_H-M   'P 1'
#
loop_
_entity.id
_entity.type
_entity.pdbx_description
1 polymer ?
#
loop_
_entity_poly.entity_id
_entity_poly.type
_entity_poly.pdbx_seq_one_letter_code
_entity_poly.pdbx_strand_id
1 'polypeptide(L)'
;MTEADKKRVVQLWLNNFHDLAYDIDDVLDDLVTEAIQFKLDREYDSNTNPNSSSSKVFKFFPTCFTNFSPSYGSRLSSKLDEITTKLNDLVEVKKCLGFVVNVNVDSSNRIEIRLEQTSLVDESKIIGRDGDKEALLGKLLGNDEKMRIVSIVGMGGIGKFTLAKILYKEEKVKDHFDLRA
;
A
#
# COMPACT_ATOMS: atom_id res chain seq x y z
N MET A 1 -30.81 -28.02 3.91
CA MET A 1 -29.55 -27.49 3.34
C MET A 1 -28.44 -28.45 3.74
N THR A 2 -27.75 -29.06 2.78
CA THR A 2 -26.68 -30.02 3.07
C THR A 2 -25.42 -29.28 3.55
N GLU A 3 -24.49 -29.96 4.23
CA GLU A 3 -23.23 -29.34 4.70
C GLU A 3 -22.38 -28.78 3.54
N ALA A 4 -22.49 -29.36 2.35
CA ALA A 4 -21.86 -28.84 1.14
C ALA A 4 -22.47 -27.50 0.69
N ASP A 5 -23.78 -27.32 0.83
CA ASP A 5 -24.47 -26.07 0.48
C ASP A 5 -24.09 -24.96 1.45
N LYS A 6 -24.01 -25.24 2.76
CA LYS A 6 -23.54 -24.28 3.77
C LYS A 6 -22.14 -23.78 3.47
N LYS A 7 -21.21 -24.69 3.15
CA LYS A 7 -19.82 -24.33 2.82
C LYS A 7 -19.74 -23.40 1.60
N ARG A 8 -20.55 -23.65 0.57
CA ARG A 8 -20.62 -22.79 -0.63
C ARG A 8 -21.15 -21.40 -0.31
N VAL A 9 -22.21 -21.29 0.48
CA VAL A 9 -22.78 -19.98 0.86
C VAL A 9 -21.81 -19.18 1.72
N VAL A 10 -21.10 -19.86 2.64
CA VAL A 10 -20.03 -19.22 3.44
C VAL A 10 -18.90 -18.72 2.55
N GLN A 11 -18.46 -19.51 1.57
CA GLN A 11 -17.40 -19.10 0.65
C GLN A 11 -17.81 -17.90 -0.21
N LEU A 12 -19.04 -17.87 -0.70
CA LEU A 12 -19.57 -16.73 -1.46
C LEU A 12 -19.65 -15.47 -0.59
N TRP A 13 -20.13 -15.59 0.65
CA TRP A 13 -20.18 -14.48 1.60
C TRP A 13 -18.77 -13.92 1.88
N LEU A 14 -17.78 -14.80 2.03
CA LEU A 14 -16.40 -14.42 2.33
C LEU A 14 -15.73 -13.73 1.14
N ASN A 15 -16.01 -14.19 -0.09
CA ASN A 15 -15.56 -13.51 -1.31
C ASN A 15 -16.16 -12.11 -1.42
N ASN A 16 -17.48 -11.96 -1.22
CA ASN A 16 -18.13 -10.66 -1.27
C ASN A 16 -17.58 -9.69 -0.20
N PHE A 17 -17.25 -10.20 1.00
CA PHE A 17 -16.60 -9.41 2.03
C PHE A 17 -15.19 -8.97 1.63
N HIS A 18 -14.43 -9.86 0.98
CA HIS A 18 -13.09 -9.56 0.48
C HIS A 18 -13.13 -8.49 -0.63
N ASP A 19 -14.08 -8.59 -1.55
CA ASP A 19 -14.29 -7.58 -2.60
C ASP A 19 -14.67 -6.21 -1.98
N LEU A 20 -15.55 -6.21 -0.96
CA LEU A 20 -15.88 -4.98 -0.21
C LEU A 20 -14.67 -4.38 0.50
N ALA A 21 -13.73 -5.19 0.98
CA ALA A 21 -12.51 -4.69 1.61
C ALA A 21 -11.63 -3.92 0.62
N TYR A 22 -11.55 -4.37 -0.64
CA TYR A 22 -10.87 -3.61 -1.70
C TYR A 22 -11.60 -2.31 -2.04
N ASP A 23 -12.93 -2.32 -2.13
CA ASP A 23 -13.71 -1.09 -2.35
C ASP A 23 -13.42 -0.04 -1.25
N ILE A 24 -13.23 -0.49 0.00
CA ILE A 24 -12.85 0.38 1.13
C ILE A 24 -11.42 0.89 0.99
N ASP A 25 -10.46 0.02 0.63
CA ASP A 25 -9.05 0.37 0.45
C ASP A 25 -8.90 1.44 -0.66
N ASP A 26 -9.60 1.26 -1.78
CA ASP A 26 -9.64 2.24 -2.88
C ASP A 26 -10.15 3.62 -2.43
N VAL A 27 -11.13 3.66 -1.51
CA VAL A 27 -11.65 4.90 -0.92
C VAL A 27 -10.61 5.56 -0.01
N LEU A 28 -9.85 4.77 0.74
CA LEU A 28 -8.78 5.27 1.60
C LEU A 28 -7.62 5.84 0.76
N ASP A 29 -7.24 5.15 -0.32
CA ASP A 29 -6.21 5.61 -1.24
C ASP A 29 -6.60 6.91 -1.97
N ASP A 30 -7.85 7.00 -2.42
CA ASP A 30 -8.43 8.24 -2.98
C ASP A 30 -8.31 9.41 -1.97
N LEU A 31 -8.61 9.16 -0.68
CA LEU A 31 -8.53 10.15 0.38
C LEU A 31 -7.12 10.59 0.70
N VAL A 32 -6.17 9.65 0.75
CA VAL A 32 -4.75 9.95 0.93
C VAL A 32 -4.24 10.80 -0.22
N THR A 33 -4.62 10.44 -1.46
CA THR A 33 -4.21 11.16 -2.67
C THR A 33 -4.73 12.61 -2.66
N GLU A 34 -6.02 12.81 -2.37
CA GLU A 34 -6.62 14.16 -2.29
C GLU A 34 -5.97 15.00 -1.17
N ALA A 35 -5.66 14.38 -0.02
CA ALA A 35 -4.98 15.07 1.08
C ALA A 35 -3.55 15.50 0.74
N ILE A 36 -2.85 14.76 -0.12
CA ILE A 36 -1.53 15.13 -0.65
C ILE A 36 -1.68 16.29 -1.64
N GLN A 37 -2.64 16.21 -2.56
CA GLN A 37 -2.87 17.25 -3.58
C GLN A 37 -3.20 18.61 -2.94
N PHE A 38 -4.06 18.62 -1.92
CA PHE A 38 -4.38 19.82 -1.16
C PHE A 38 -3.16 20.46 -0.47
N LYS A 39 -2.20 19.66 0.00
CA LYS A 39 -0.96 20.19 0.61
C LYS A 39 -0.08 20.86 -0.44
N LEU A 40 0.04 20.28 -1.63
CA LEU A 40 0.82 20.83 -2.73
C LEU A 40 0.24 22.16 -3.23
N ASP A 41 -1.09 22.26 -3.37
CA ASP A 41 -1.75 23.49 -3.82
C ASP A 41 -1.52 24.67 -2.86
N ARG A 42 -1.57 24.42 -1.54
CA ARG A 42 -1.25 25.45 -0.53
C ARG A 42 0.21 25.87 -0.54
N GLU A 43 1.12 24.92 -0.78
CA GLU A 43 2.56 25.21 -0.86
C GLU A 43 2.87 26.04 -2.12
N TYR A 44 2.23 25.73 -3.25
CA TYR A 44 2.30 26.51 -4.48
C TYR A 44 1.73 27.94 -4.34
N ASP A 45 0.55 28.08 -3.73
CA ASP A 45 -0.10 29.39 -3.51
C ASP A 45 0.71 30.26 -2.53
N SER A 46 1.38 29.66 -1.54
CA SER A 46 2.23 30.39 -0.61
C SER A 46 3.52 30.96 -1.25
N ASN A 47 3.97 30.35 -2.34
CA ASN A 47 5.21 30.73 -3.04
C ASN A 47 4.99 31.76 -4.17
N THR A 48 3.74 31.92 -4.64
CA THR A 48 3.40 32.80 -5.76
C THR A 48 2.77 34.13 -5.33
N ASN A 49 2.25 34.25 -4.10
CA ASN A 49 1.64 35.50 -3.64
C ASN A 49 1.81 35.72 -2.11
N PRO A 50 2.85 36.47 -1.66
CA PRO A 50 3.14 36.65 -0.23
C PRO A 50 2.12 37.54 0.53
N ASN A 51 1.10 38.07 -0.16
CA ASN A 51 0.22 39.11 0.38
C ASN A 51 -1.22 38.67 0.67
N SER A 52 -1.56 37.38 0.60
CA SER A 52 -2.89 36.92 1.04
C SER A 52 -2.91 36.67 2.55
N SER A 53 -3.13 37.76 3.30
CA SER A 53 -3.43 37.72 4.72
C SER A 53 -4.79 37.03 4.93
N SER A 54 -4.78 35.77 5.38
CA SER A 54 -5.97 35.07 5.87
C SER A 54 -5.66 34.46 7.24
N SER A 55 -6.65 34.54 8.11
CA SER A 55 -6.57 34.67 9.57
C SER A 55 -5.77 33.60 10.31
N LYS A 56 -5.01 34.04 11.34
CA LYS A 56 -4.29 33.19 12.31
C LYS A 56 -5.22 32.52 13.34
N VAL A 57 -6.41 32.09 12.94
CA VAL A 57 -7.34 31.38 13.83
C VAL A 57 -7.79 30.07 13.20
N PHE A 58 -7.29 28.98 13.79
CA PHE A 58 -7.86 27.64 13.99
C PHE A 58 -6.74 26.60 13.93
N LYS A 59 -6.00 26.53 15.04
CA LYS A 59 -4.83 25.66 15.25
C LYS A 59 -5.17 24.33 15.95
N PHE A 60 -6.40 23.84 15.84
CA PHE A 60 -6.82 22.62 16.56
C PHE A 60 -7.42 21.51 15.70
N PHE A 61 -7.68 21.77 14.42
CA PHE A 61 -8.02 20.73 13.46
C PHE A 61 -7.07 20.89 12.25
N PRO A 62 -6.39 19.82 11.80
CA PRO A 62 -5.69 19.89 10.53
C PRO A 62 -6.73 20.28 9.47
N THR A 63 -6.56 21.45 8.85
CA THR A 63 -7.41 21.97 7.77
C THR A 63 -7.43 21.05 6.54
N CYS A 64 -6.65 19.96 6.58
CA CYS A 64 -6.65 18.84 5.65
C CYS A 64 -8.04 18.17 5.52
N PHE A 65 -8.91 18.26 6.53
CA PHE A 65 -10.17 17.51 6.56
C PHE A 65 -11.43 18.35 6.32
N THR A 66 -11.31 19.68 6.23
CA THR A 66 -12.47 20.58 6.10
C THR A 66 -12.58 21.27 4.75
N ASN A 67 -11.50 21.29 3.95
CA ASN A 67 -11.42 22.02 2.70
C ASN A 67 -11.19 21.08 1.50
N PHE A 68 -11.80 19.90 1.50
CA PHE A 68 -11.87 19.10 0.29
C PHE A 68 -12.77 19.79 -0.74
N SER A 69 -12.47 19.60 -2.03
CA SER A 69 -13.32 20.10 -3.10
C SER A 69 -14.77 19.64 -2.88
N PRO A 70 -15.79 20.52 -3.02
CA PRO A 70 -17.19 20.12 -2.85
C PRO A 70 -17.58 18.93 -3.74
N SER A 71 -16.97 18.83 -4.93
CA SER A 71 -17.14 17.70 -5.85
C SER A 71 -16.53 16.40 -5.30
N TYR A 72 -15.38 16.48 -4.63
CA TYR A 72 -14.75 15.33 -3.97
C TYR A 72 -15.59 14.82 -2.80
N GLY A 73 -16.08 15.73 -1.95
CA GLY A 73 -16.94 15.39 -0.81
C GLY A 73 -18.21 14.66 -1.22
N SER A 74 -18.88 15.13 -2.29
CA SER A 74 -20.07 14.45 -2.83
C SER A 74 -19.74 13.06 -3.38
N ARG A 75 -18.61 12.90 -4.10
CA ARG A 75 -18.17 11.62 -4.66
C ARG A 75 -17.80 10.61 -3.57
N LEU A 76 -17.11 11.07 -2.54
CA LEU A 76 -16.75 10.28 -1.38
C LEU A 76 -17.99 9.82 -0.61
N SER A 77 -18.95 10.71 -0.38
CA SER A 77 -20.22 10.36 0.28
C SER A 77 -20.94 9.24 -0.48
N SER A 78 -21.06 9.33 -1.80
CA SER A 78 -21.73 8.28 -2.58
C SER A 78 -21.02 6.92 -2.50
N LYS A 79 -19.68 6.90 -2.48
CA LYS A 79 -18.90 5.67 -2.32
C LYS A 79 -19.05 5.09 -0.91
N LEU A 80 -19.08 5.93 0.11
CA LEU A 80 -19.31 5.52 1.50
C LEU A 80 -20.73 4.97 1.71
N ASP A 81 -21.73 5.57 1.06
CA ASP A 81 -23.10 5.06 1.09
C ASP A 81 -23.18 3.67 0.42
N GLU A 82 -22.50 3.47 -0.71
CA GLU A 82 -22.41 2.16 -1.39
C GLU A 82 -21.71 1.10 -0.52
N ILE A 83 -20.60 1.44 0.13
CA ILE A 83 -19.91 0.55 1.07
C ILE A 83 -20.84 0.19 2.23
N THR A 84 -21.56 1.18 2.76
CA THR A 84 -22.46 1.00 3.90
C THR A 84 -23.63 0.08 3.55
N THR A 85 -24.21 0.19 2.36
CA THR A 85 -25.28 -0.71 1.90
C THR A 85 -24.76 -2.13 1.70
N LYS A 86 -23.63 -2.32 0.99
CA LYS A 86 -23.00 -3.65 0.82
C LYS A 86 -22.66 -4.30 2.17
N LEU A 87 -22.18 -3.52 3.14
CA LEU A 87 -21.88 -4.02 4.48
C LEU A 87 -23.15 -4.48 5.22
N ASN A 88 -24.23 -3.71 5.13
CA ASN A 88 -25.52 -4.10 5.73
C ASN A 88 -26.05 -5.40 5.12
N ASP A 89 -25.98 -5.55 3.80
CA ASP A 89 -26.37 -6.79 3.10
C ASP A 89 -25.54 -7.99 3.61
N LEU A 90 -24.22 -7.82 3.77
CA LEU A 90 -23.35 -8.87 4.32
C LEU A 90 -23.70 -9.21 5.78
N VAL A 91 -24.06 -8.22 6.59
CA VAL A 91 -24.48 -8.43 7.98
C VAL A 91 -25.79 -9.21 8.04
N GLU A 92 -26.74 -8.93 7.16
CA GLU A 92 -27.99 -9.68 7.06
C GLU A 92 -27.76 -11.13 6.64
N VAL A 93 -26.96 -11.36 5.59
CA VAL A 93 -26.59 -12.72 5.16
C VAL A 93 -25.84 -13.48 6.26
N LYS A 94 -24.94 -12.81 6.99
CA LYS A 94 -24.24 -13.39 8.14
C LYS A 94 -25.19 -13.85 9.25
N LYS A 95 -26.22 -13.05 9.57
CA LYS A 95 -27.27 -13.41 10.54
C LYS A 95 -28.05 -14.65 10.08
N CYS A 96 -28.44 -14.69 8.80
CA CYS A 96 -29.12 -15.85 8.22
C CYS A 96 -28.26 -17.12 8.23
N LEU A 97 -26.94 -16.99 8.12
CA LEU A 97 -25.98 -18.10 8.18
C LEU A 97 -25.74 -18.63 9.60
N GLY A 98 -26.30 -17.98 10.64
CA GLY A 98 -26.18 -18.45 12.02
C GLY A 98 -24.75 -18.40 12.57
N PHE A 99 -23.90 -17.52 12.03
CA PHE A 99 -22.57 -17.29 12.59
C PHE A 99 -22.70 -16.76 14.02
N VAL A 100 -22.45 -17.62 15.00
CA VAL A 100 -22.24 -17.20 16.38
C VAL A 100 -20.92 -16.42 16.41
N VAL A 101 -21.01 -15.11 16.62
CA VAL A 101 -19.83 -14.27 16.85
C VAL A 101 -19.26 -14.69 18.20
N ASN A 102 -18.25 -15.55 18.19
CA ASN A 102 -17.47 -15.82 19.39
C ASN A 102 -16.51 -14.63 19.54
N VAL A 103 -16.91 -13.65 20.36
CA VAL A 103 -16.18 -12.38 20.58
C VAL A 103 -14.82 -12.61 21.29
N ASN A 104 -14.49 -13.85 21.67
CA ASN A 104 -13.20 -14.24 22.27
C ASN A 104 -12.20 -14.83 21.26
N VAL A 105 -12.20 -14.39 20.01
CA VAL A 105 -10.96 -14.52 19.24
C VAL A 105 -10.10 -13.36 19.66
N ASP A 106 -9.18 -13.63 20.59
CA ASP A 106 -7.97 -12.83 20.77
C ASP A 106 -7.38 -12.67 19.38
N SER A 107 -7.71 -11.56 18.72
CA SER A 107 -7.10 -11.14 17.48
C SER A 107 -5.69 -10.79 17.89
N SER A 108 -4.85 -11.82 18.00
CA SER A 108 -3.42 -11.67 17.82
C SER A 108 -3.33 -11.01 16.46
N ASN A 109 -3.22 -9.68 16.48
CA ASN A 109 -2.87 -8.84 15.36
C ASN A 109 -1.47 -9.26 14.91
N ARG A 110 -1.35 -10.49 14.42
CA ARG A 110 -0.31 -10.89 13.51
C ARG A 110 -0.73 -10.25 12.20
N ILE A 111 -0.62 -8.94 12.16
CA ILE A 111 0.01 -8.31 11.02
C ILE A 111 1.23 -9.20 10.82
N GLU A 112 1.21 -10.07 9.81
CA GLU A 112 2.44 -10.57 9.23
C GLU A 112 3.12 -9.30 8.70
N ILE A 113 3.72 -8.55 9.61
CA ILE A 113 4.85 -7.70 9.31
C ILE A 113 5.75 -8.73 8.68
N ARG A 114 5.85 -8.69 7.34
CA ARG A 114 6.88 -9.39 6.60
C ARG A 114 8.13 -9.09 7.39
N LEU A 115 8.61 -10.08 8.16
CA LEU A 115 9.78 -9.89 9.00
C LEU A 115 10.80 -9.30 8.04
N GLU A 116 11.25 -8.07 8.31
CA GLU A 116 12.35 -7.51 7.56
C GLU A 116 13.45 -8.55 7.68
N GLN A 117 13.77 -9.20 6.56
CA GLN A 117 14.73 -10.28 6.58
C GLN A 117 16.08 -9.61 6.75
N THR A 118 16.44 -9.33 8.01
CA THR A 118 17.72 -8.77 8.45
C THR A 118 18.83 -9.81 8.41
N SER A 119 18.61 -10.97 7.78
CA SER A 119 19.70 -11.91 7.53
C SER A 119 20.74 -11.22 6.65
N LEU A 120 21.88 -10.93 7.26
CA LEU A 120 23.08 -10.54 6.56
C LEU A 120 23.36 -11.64 5.55
N VAL A 121 23.30 -11.28 4.27
CA VAL A 121 23.68 -12.18 3.20
C VAL A 121 25.19 -12.36 3.27
N ASP A 122 25.61 -13.61 3.48
CA ASP A 122 26.99 -14.06 3.40
C ASP A 122 27.35 -14.29 1.93
N GLU A 123 28.08 -13.34 1.35
CA GLU A 123 28.46 -13.35 -0.07
C GLU A 123 29.33 -14.56 -0.43
N SER A 124 30.09 -15.09 0.53
CA SER A 124 30.98 -16.25 0.32
C SER A 124 30.22 -17.54 -0.03
N LYS A 125 28.94 -17.62 0.32
CA LYS A 125 28.09 -18.80 0.06
C LYS A 125 27.35 -18.75 -1.27
N ILE A 126 27.56 -17.70 -2.06
CA ILE A 126 26.82 -17.46 -3.30
C ILE A 126 27.72 -17.81 -4.47
N ILE A 127 27.27 -18.75 -5.29
CA ILE A 127 28.06 -19.31 -6.39
C ILE A 127 27.25 -19.17 -7.69
N GLY A 128 27.92 -18.81 -8.79
CA GLY A 128 27.35 -18.88 -10.14
C GLY A 128 26.37 -17.76 -10.49
N ARG A 129 26.37 -16.64 -9.74
CA ARG A 129 25.50 -15.48 -10.01
C ARG A 129 26.23 -14.25 -10.53
N ASP A 130 27.51 -14.38 -10.84
CA ASP A 130 28.35 -13.26 -11.28
C ASP A 130 27.83 -12.66 -12.60
N GLY A 131 27.35 -13.51 -13.53
CA GLY A 131 26.75 -13.05 -14.78
C GLY A 131 25.47 -12.22 -14.56
N ASP A 132 24.58 -12.69 -13.68
CA ASP A 132 23.35 -11.95 -13.34
C ASP A 132 23.69 -10.61 -12.67
N LYS A 133 24.69 -10.61 -11.79
CA LYS A 133 25.18 -9.43 -11.08
C LYS A 133 25.71 -8.39 -12.07
N GLU A 134 26.62 -8.77 -12.96
CA GLU A 134 27.20 -7.84 -13.95
C GLU A 134 26.15 -7.29 -14.93
N ALA A 135 25.21 -8.13 -15.37
CA ALA A 135 24.11 -7.67 -16.23
C ALA A 135 23.22 -6.63 -15.53
N LEU A 136 22.95 -6.82 -14.23
CA LEU A 136 22.17 -5.87 -13.44
C LEU A 136 22.97 -4.60 -13.12
N LEU A 137 24.27 -4.68 -12.87
CA LEU A 137 25.13 -3.51 -12.69
C LEU A 137 25.17 -2.63 -13.94
N GLY A 138 25.31 -3.23 -15.14
CA GLY A 138 25.26 -2.48 -16.40
C GLY A 138 23.92 -1.75 -16.59
N LYS A 139 22.81 -2.38 -16.19
CA LYS A 139 21.50 -1.73 -16.21
C LYS A 139 21.36 -0.64 -15.14
N LEU A 140 21.93 -0.81 -13.96
CA LEU A 140 21.81 0.17 -12.87
C LEU A 140 22.67 1.41 -13.10
N LEU A 141 23.90 1.24 -13.62
CA LEU A 141 24.92 2.30 -13.71
C LEU A 141 24.99 2.99 -15.09
N GLY A 142 24.13 2.64 -16.04
CA GLY A 142 24.07 3.31 -17.35
C GLY A 142 23.67 4.80 -17.25
N ASN A 143 24.05 5.62 -18.23
CA ASN A 143 23.95 7.09 -18.16
C ASN A 143 22.62 7.71 -18.64
N ASP A 144 21.65 6.90 -19.05
CA ASP A 144 20.43 7.43 -19.68
C ASP A 144 19.20 7.30 -18.76
N GLU A 145 18.68 8.44 -18.30
CA GLU A 145 17.40 8.71 -17.60
C GLU A 145 17.50 9.23 -16.15
N LYS A 146 16.59 10.18 -15.81
CA LYS A 146 16.47 10.81 -14.48
C LYS A 146 15.98 9.86 -13.38
N MET A 147 15.33 8.75 -13.75
CA MET A 147 14.78 7.76 -12.81
C MET A 147 14.77 6.39 -13.50
N ARG A 148 15.45 5.40 -12.91
CA ARG A 148 15.54 4.05 -13.47
C ARG A 148 15.01 3.00 -12.50
N ILE A 149 14.18 2.10 -13.02
CA ILE A 149 13.64 0.97 -12.27
C ILE A 149 14.14 -0.33 -12.90
N VAL A 150 14.74 -1.20 -12.08
CA VAL A 150 15.21 -2.52 -12.51
C VAL A 150 14.47 -3.60 -11.72
N SER A 151 13.63 -4.37 -12.41
CA SER A 151 12.84 -5.44 -11.81
C SER A 151 13.54 -6.80 -11.91
N ILE A 152 13.60 -7.54 -10.79
CA ILE A 152 14.11 -8.93 -10.74
C ILE A 152 12.92 -9.88 -10.57
N VAL A 153 12.65 -10.69 -11.60
CA VAL A 153 11.48 -11.59 -11.66
C VAL A 153 11.93 -13.05 -11.77
N GLY A 154 11.13 -13.97 -11.24
CA GLY A 154 11.42 -15.41 -11.26
C GLY A 154 10.64 -16.18 -10.20
N MET A 155 10.76 -17.50 -10.21
CA MET A 155 10.06 -18.39 -9.27
C MET A 155 10.45 -18.15 -7.80
N GLY A 156 9.63 -18.65 -6.87
CA GLY A 156 9.94 -18.66 -5.44
C GLY A 156 11.23 -19.45 -5.14
N GLY A 157 11.98 -19.05 -4.12
CA GLY A 157 13.20 -19.76 -3.68
C GLY A 157 14.44 -19.60 -4.57
N ILE A 158 14.34 -19.00 -5.77
CA ILE A 158 15.47 -18.85 -6.70
C ILE A 158 16.54 -17.84 -6.24
N GLY A 159 16.34 -17.14 -5.11
CA GLY A 159 17.33 -16.20 -4.56
C GLY A 159 17.30 -14.78 -5.16
N LYS A 160 16.15 -14.31 -5.68
CA LYS A 160 16.00 -12.93 -6.21
C LYS A 160 16.39 -11.87 -5.20
N PHE A 161 15.89 -12.02 -3.97
CA PHE A 161 16.19 -11.13 -2.86
C PHE A 161 17.67 -11.15 -2.50
N THR A 162 18.29 -12.33 -2.50
CA THR A 162 19.73 -12.49 -2.28
C THR A 162 20.53 -11.73 -3.34
N LEU A 163 20.16 -11.84 -4.62
CA LEU A 163 20.81 -11.13 -5.72
C LEU A 163 20.69 -9.60 -5.57
N ALA A 164 19.49 -9.09 -5.23
CA ALA A 164 19.29 -7.67 -4.96
C ALA A 164 20.17 -7.16 -3.80
N LYS A 165 20.31 -7.95 -2.73
CA LYS A 165 21.16 -7.61 -1.59
C LYS A 165 22.65 -7.56 -1.93
N ILE A 166 23.15 -8.49 -2.75
CA ILE A 166 24.55 -8.46 -3.21
C ILE A 166 24.80 -7.19 -4.02
N LEU A 167 23.91 -6.88 -4.96
CA LEU A 167 24.01 -5.68 -5.79
C LEU A 167 24.01 -4.40 -4.95
N TYR A 168 23.15 -4.34 -3.94
CA TYR A 168 23.09 -3.19 -3.03
C TYR A 168 24.38 -3.00 -2.22
N LYS A 169 25.10 -4.09 -1.91
CA LYS A 169 26.38 -4.05 -1.21
C LYS A 169 27.58 -3.75 -2.12
N GLU A 170 27.41 -3.80 -3.44
CA GLU A 170 28.48 -3.61 -4.41
C GLU A 170 29.09 -2.21 -4.34
N GLU A 171 30.41 -2.12 -4.31
CA GLU A 171 31.14 -0.84 -4.21
C GLU A 171 30.77 0.12 -5.34
N LYS A 172 30.67 -0.36 -6.58
CA LYS A 172 30.25 0.47 -7.73
C LYS A 172 28.85 1.07 -7.57
N VAL A 173 27.92 0.33 -6.98
CA VAL A 173 26.55 0.81 -6.71
C VAL A 173 26.58 1.80 -5.56
N LYS A 174 27.37 1.50 -4.54
CA LYS A 174 27.60 2.39 -3.41
C LYS A 174 28.09 3.76 -3.91
N ASP A 175 29.14 3.78 -4.71
CA ASP A 175 29.75 5.04 -5.15
C ASP A 175 28.88 5.85 -6.12
N HIS A 176 27.91 5.20 -6.77
CA HIS A 176 27.02 5.86 -7.73
C HIS A 176 25.78 6.52 -7.09
N PHE A 177 25.31 6.04 -5.94
CA PHE A 177 24.09 6.53 -5.28
C PHE A 177 24.39 7.19 -3.92
N ASP A 178 24.09 8.49 -3.82
CA ASP A 178 24.30 9.32 -2.63
C ASP A 178 23.44 8.89 -1.43
N LEU A 179 22.18 8.51 -1.70
CA LEU A 179 21.23 8.09 -0.69
C LEU A 179 21.01 6.59 -0.72
N ARG A 180 20.97 6.00 0.46
CA ARG A 180 20.87 4.56 0.70
C ARG A 180 19.90 4.29 1.84
N ALA A 181 19.16 3.19 1.73
CA ALA A 181 18.19 2.70 2.71
C ALA A 181 18.84 1.85 3.80
#